data_AF-A0A815ZXS0-F1
#
_entry.id   AF-A0A815ZXS0-F1
#
_cell.length_a   1.000
_cell.length_b   1.000
_cell.length_c   1.000
_cell.angle_alpha   90.00
_cell.angle_beta   90.00
_cell.angle_gamma   90.00
#
_symmetry.space_group_name_H-M   'P 1'
#
loop_
_entity.id
_entity.type
_entity.pdbx_description
1 polymer ?
#
loop_
_entity_poly.entity_id
_entity_poly.type
_entity_poly.pdbx_seq_one_letter_code
_entity_poly.pdbx_strand_id
1 'polypeptide(L)'
;RKQTLRNAITQNIRASGGTYIGSGLEMAIKLLRDRQAANPLGALLVLTDGQDNQRHDYSNLMEQLPENVVCHTFGYGSDHNAALLSQLAEQGHGGTFTYIDQVDGVGHAFATALGGLFTCIAKQLRIKLEFSGDYTVTHAHTTYSYEPHKLPSHHITFKMTDLNADETRNLVFQVHVPKLNASDENNPIDDTIGHVSLEYIDANTNQTIRTEPVPFLLARPSQIAPQSSLLKVNYELDIQRNRAETSEVLKRAVVETDYERARGMVKGQLEKIRSSVSAESPLCQQLIRDLEFQYSSQREFQTTMTNVFMQHGQERATYSTAKTSSTNCYVTSGQKRYRSKFCS
;
A
#
# COMPACT_ATOMS: atom_id res chain seq x y z
N ARG A 1 -7.84 25.79 -25.75
CA ARG A 1 -7.88 25.38 -24.31
C ARG A 1 -6.51 24.92 -23.79
N LYS A 2 -5.86 23.89 -24.38
CA LYS A 2 -4.51 23.43 -23.94
C LYS A 2 -3.45 24.53 -23.97
N GLN A 3 -3.36 25.29 -25.06
CA GLN A 3 -2.40 26.41 -25.17
C GLN A 3 -2.68 27.51 -24.14
N THR A 4 -3.95 27.84 -23.90
CA THR A 4 -4.35 28.84 -22.90
C THR A 4 -3.91 28.45 -21.49
N LEU A 5 -4.11 27.19 -21.09
CA LEU A 5 -3.65 26.67 -19.80
C LEU A 5 -2.12 26.68 -19.70
N ARG A 6 -1.42 26.24 -20.76
CA ARG A 6 0.04 26.27 -20.82
C ARG A 6 0.58 27.69 -20.65
N ASN A 7 -0.02 28.67 -21.32
CA ASN A 7 0.36 30.07 -21.21
C ASN A 7 0.09 30.59 -19.79
N ALA A 8 -1.08 30.32 -19.22
CA ALA A 8 -1.40 30.72 -17.84
C ALA A 8 -0.41 30.13 -16.83
N ILE A 9 -0.02 28.87 -16.96
CA ILE A 9 0.97 28.22 -16.10
C ILE A 9 2.35 28.86 -16.25
N THR A 10 2.88 28.91 -17.48
CA THR A 10 4.24 29.39 -17.75
C THR A 10 4.42 30.88 -17.47
N GLN A 11 3.37 31.69 -17.64
CA GLN A 11 3.43 33.14 -17.46
C GLN A 11 3.16 33.57 -16.01
N ASN A 12 2.28 32.87 -15.27
CA ASN A 12 1.82 33.35 -13.97
C ASN A 12 2.32 32.56 -12.77
N ILE A 13 2.79 31.31 -12.93
CA ILE A 13 3.37 30.56 -11.82
C ILE A 13 4.84 30.99 -11.64
N ARG A 14 5.18 31.42 -10.42
CA ARG A 14 6.52 31.81 -9.98
C ARG A 14 6.77 31.22 -8.61
N ALA A 15 7.98 30.72 -8.37
CA ALA A 15 8.38 30.28 -7.04
C ALA A 15 8.56 31.50 -6.13
N SER A 16 7.81 31.55 -5.03
CA SER A 16 7.90 32.58 -4.01
C SER A 16 7.19 32.11 -2.73
N GLY A 17 7.72 32.44 -1.55
CA GLY A 17 7.08 32.16 -0.26
C GLY A 17 7.43 30.80 0.35
N GLY A 18 6.49 30.25 1.13
CA GLY A 18 6.60 28.95 1.82
C GLY A 18 5.60 27.92 1.28
N THR A 19 5.47 26.80 1.97
CA THR A 19 4.64 25.64 1.59
C THR A 19 3.45 25.52 2.54
N TYR A 20 2.24 25.80 2.07
CA TYR A 20 1.00 25.74 2.85
C TYR A 20 0.05 24.70 2.25
N ILE A 21 0.33 23.42 2.52
CA ILE A 21 -0.40 22.30 1.89
C ILE A 21 -1.87 22.33 2.31
N GLY A 22 -2.13 22.48 3.61
CA GLY A 22 -3.48 22.51 4.16
C GLY A 22 -4.37 23.58 3.54
N SER A 23 -3.90 24.83 3.46
CA SER A 23 -4.67 25.93 2.83
C SER A 23 -4.89 25.70 1.32
N GLY A 24 -3.91 25.10 0.65
CA GLY A 24 -4.05 24.71 -0.76
C GLY A 24 -5.14 23.65 -0.96
N LEU A 25 -5.22 22.67 -0.05
CA LEU A 25 -6.25 21.62 -0.04
C LEU A 25 -7.63 22.21 0.24
N GLU A 26 -7.78 23.10 1.22
CA GLU A 26 -9.04 23.80 1.51
C GLU A 26 -9.58 24.52 0.27
N MET A 27 -8.70 25.28 -0.41
CA MET A 27 -9.07 25.97 -1.63
C MET A 27 -9.48 24.99 -2.74
N ALA A 28 -8.73 23.91 -2.92
CA ALA A 28 -9.02 22.89 -3.93
C ALA A 28 -10.36 22.19 -3.67
N ILE A 29 -10.63 21.80 -2.42
CA ILE A 29 -11.90 21.17 -2.00
C ILE A 29 -13.06 22.12 -2.25
N LYS A 30 -12.91 23.40 -1.87
CA LYS A 30 -13.92 24.42 -2.14
C LYS A 30 -14.21 24.55 -3.64
N LEU A 31 -13.18 24.66 -4.48
CA LEU A 31 -13.35 24.72 -5.94
C LEU A 31 -14.02 23.46 -6.52
N LEU A 32 -13.71 22.28 -5.98
CA LEU A 32 -14.33 21.01 -6.40
C LEU A 32 -15.79 20.89 -5.99
N ARG A 33 -16.19 21.50 -4.86
CA ARG A 33 -17.58 21.58 -4.39
C ARG A 33 -18.39 22.63 -5.15
N ASP A 34 -17.79 23.79 -5.42
CA ASP A 34 -18.47 24.95 -6.03
C ASP A 34 -18.54 24.89 -7.57
N ARG A 35 -17.96 23.87 -8.20
CA ARG A 35 -17.94 23.74 -9.68
C ARG A 35 -19.34 23.54 -10.24
N GLN A 36 -19.62 24.18 -11.37
CA GLN A 36 -20.93 24.11 -12.04
C GLN A 36 -21.28 22.72 -12.59
N ALA A 37 -20.28 21.90 -12.91
CA ALA A 37 -20.48 20.55 -13.42
C ALA A 37 -19.58 19.56 -12.68
N ALA A 38 -20.20 18.52 -12.09
CA ALA A 38 -19.49 17.42 -11.48
C ALA A 38 -19.20 16.34 -12.52
N ASN A 39 -17.92 16.05 -12.74
CA ASN A 39 -17.53 14.91 -13.57
C ASN A 39 -17.81 13.60 -12.82
N PRO A 40 -18.16 12.49 -13.48
CA PRO A 40 -18.32 11.18 -12.82
C PRO A 40 -17.07 10.74 -12.04
N LEU A 41 -15.90 11.20 -12.48
CA LEU A 41 -14.61 10.94 -11.86
C LEU A 41 -13.73 12.19 -11.89
N GLY A 42 -13.15 12.54 -10.76
CA GLY A 42 -12.22 13.65 -10.60
C GLY A 42 -10.92 13.22 -9.94
N ALA A 43 -9.88 14.03 -10.09
CA ALA A 43 -8.63 13.84 -9.40
C ALA A 43 -8.15 15.17 -8.81
N LEU A 44 -7.66 15.11 -7.57
CA LEU A 44 -6.89 16.16 -6.93
C LEU A 44 -5.42 15.72 -7.00
N LEU A 45 -4.57 16.52 -7.63
CA LEU A 45 -3.14 16.23 -7.75
C LEU A 45 -2.37 17.23 -6.89
N VAL A 46 -1.77 16.76 -5.81
CA VAL A 46 -0.97 17.58 -4.87
C VAL A 46 0.50 17.38 -5.19
N LEU A 47 1.21 18.44 -5.54
CA LEU A 47 2.63 18.40 -5.88
C LEU A 47 3.39 19.26 -4.87
N THR A 48 4.44 18.72 -4.24
CA THR A 48 5.30 19.47 -3.33
C THR A 48 6.74 18.96 -3.37
N ASP A 49 7.70 19.86 -3.26
CA ASP A 49 9.11 19.58 -2.98
C ASP A 49 9.48 19.82 -1.51
N GLY A 50 8.56 20.40 -0.71
CA GLY A 50 8.79 20.76 0.69
C GLY A 50 7.75 20.19 1.66
N GLN A 51 7.95 20.52 2.94
CA GLN A 51 7.04 20.15 4.03
C GLN A 51 6.06 21.28 4.31
N ASP A 52 4.87 20.96 4.80
CA ASP A 52 3.92 21.99 5.21
C ASP A 52 4.47 22.83 6.38
N ASN A 53 4.42 24.14 6.23
CA ASN A 53 4.83 25.11 7.24
C ASN A 53 3.78 25.28 8.34
N GLN A 54 2.57 24.75 8.16
CA GLN A 54 1.51 24.82 9.16
C GLN A 54 0.95 23.43 9.46
N ARG A 55 0.59 23.21 10.73
CA ARG A 55 -0.19 22.02 11.10
C ARG A 55 -1.64 22.25 10.73
N HIS A 56 -2.26 21.30 10.06
CA HIS A 56 -3.70 21.27 9.79
C HIS A 56 -4.27 19.92 10.23
N ASP A 57 -5.59 19.88 10.45
CA ASP A 57 -6.31 18.62 10.61
C ASP A 57 -6.62 18.03 9.22
N TYR A 58 -5.62 17.35 8.66
CA TYR A 58 -5.75 16.77 7.31
C TYR A 58 -6.81 15.68 7.25
N SER A 59 -7.08 14.97 8.35
CA SER A 59 -8.12 13.94 8.39
C SER A 59 -9.48 14.56 8.11
N ASN A 60 -9.83 15.62 8.85
CA ASN A 60 -11.07 16.37 8.63
C ASN A 60 -11.12 17.00 7.23
N LEU A 61 -10.00 17.54 6.73
CA LEU A 61 -9.95 18.07 5.37
C LEU A 61 -10.22 17.00 4.31
N MET A 62 -9.64 15.80 4.45
CA MET A 62 -9.84 14.73 3.48
C MET A 62 -11.26 14.14 3.54
N GLU A 63 -11.90 14.10 4.71
CA GLU A 63 -13.33 13.77 4.84
C GLU A 63 -14.24 14.72 4.05
N GLN A 64 -13.78 15.95 3.81
CA GLN A 64 -14.50 16.95 3.04
C GLN A 64 -14.32 16.82 1.52
N LEU A 65 -13.38 16.00 1.06
CA LEU A 65 -13.16 15.76 -0.37
C LEU A 65 -14.43 15.15 -1.00
N PRO A 66 -14.91 15.61 -2.17
CA PRO A 66 -16.05 14.98 -2.82
C PRO A 66 -15.79 13.51 -3.14
N GLU A 67 -16.75 12.62 -2.88
CA GLU A 67 -16.60 11.15 -3.00
C GLU A 67 -16.11 10.66 -4.38
N ASN A 68 -16.39 11.43 -5.44
CA ASN A 68 -15.98 11.14 -6.80
C ASN A 68 -14.58 11.66 -7.17
N VAL A 69 -13.84 12.25 -6.22
CA VAL A 69 -12.51 12.81 -6.43
C VAL A 69 -11.47 11.99 -5.67
N VAL A 70 -10.44 11.52 -6.37
CA VAL A 70 -9.31 10.80 -5.75
C VAL A 70 -8.11 11.74 -5.60
N CYS A 71 -7.49 11.76 -4.41
CA CYS A 71 -6.31 12.58 -4.11
C CYS A 71 -5.02 11.80 -4.38
N HIS A 72 -4.24 12.23 -5.37
CA HIS A 72 -2.88 11.71 -5.61
C HIS A 72 -1.87 12.76 -5.19
N THR A 73 -0.81 12.33 -4.51
CA THR A 73 0.24 13.20 -3.99
C THR A 73 1.57 12.88 -4.65
N PHE A 74 2.38 13.89 -4.92
CA PHE A 74 3.67 13.78 -5.59
C PHE A 74 4.72 14.55 -4.79
N GLY A 75 5.71 13.82 -4.29
CA GLY A 75 6.83 14.37 -3.52
C GLY A 75 8.07 14.48 -4.39
N TYR A 76 8.62 15.69 -4.52
CA TYR A 76 9.81 15.96 -5.31
C TYR A 76 11.03 16.10 -4.41
N GLY A 77 12.13 15.42 -4.75
CA GLY A 77 13.38 15.49 -3.98
C GLY A 77 13.23 15.04 -2.52
N SER A 78 14.26 15.18 -1.69
CA SER A 78 14.28 14.64 -0.31
C SER A 78 13.63 15.54 0.75
N ASP A 79 13.08 16.69 0.36
CA ASP A 79 12.69 17.75 1.29
C ASP A 79 11.22 17.71 1.69
N HIS A 80 10.39 16.90 1.02
CA HIS A 80 8.98 16.70 1.34
C HIS A 80 8.77 15.75 2.55
N ASN A 81 7.55 15.78 3.11
CA ASN A 81 7.11 14.84 4.14
C ASN A 81 6.35 13.66 3.51
N ALA A 82 7.05 12.57 3.24
CA ALA A 82 6.48 11.38 2.59
C ALA A 82 5.33 10.75 3.40
N ALA A 83 5.42 10.76 4.74
CA ALA A 83 4.38 10.22 5.61
C ALA A 83 3.07 11.03 5.49
N LEU A 84 3.17 12.37 5.51
CA LEU A 84 2.02 13.25 5.30
C LEU A 84 1.40 13.05 3.91
N LEU A 85 2.21 13.03 2.86
CA LEU A 85 1.70 12.86 1.49
C LEU A 85 1.05 11.49 1.28
N SER A 86 1.59 10.45 1.90
CA SER A 86 0.99 9.11 1.92
C SER A 86 -0.34 9.09 2.62
N GLN A 87 -0.42 9.71 3.81
CA GLN A 87 -1.66 9.83 4.58
C GLN A 87 -2.73 10.58 3.78
N LEU A 88 -2.38 11.70 3.14
CA LEU A 88 -3.30 12.49 2.31
C LEU A 88 -3.84 11.68 1.13
N ALA A 89 -2.99 10.91 0.46
CA ALA A 89 -3.42 10.06 -0.64
C ALA A 89 -4.35 8.95 -0.17
N GLU A 90 -4.03 8.31 0.95
CA GLU A 90 -4.84 7.24 1.54
C GLU A 90 -6.21 7.75 1.99
N GLN A 91 -6.24 8.86 2.75
CA GLN A 91 -7.46 9.47 3.26
C GLN A 91 -8.30 10.13 2.15
N GLY A 92 -7.66 10.64 1.09
CA GLY A 92 -8.33 11.25 -0.06
C GLY A 92 -8.85 10.20 -1.05
N HIS A 93 -9.64 9.25 -0.56
CA HIS A 93 -10.25 8.16 -1.33
C HIS A 93 -9.25 7.20 -1.99
N GLY A 94 -8.20 6.84 -1.25
CA GLY A 94 -7.30 5.77 -1.67
C GLY A 94 -6.52 6.07 -2.95
N GLY A 95 -6.08 7.32 -3.14
CA GLY A 95 -5.15 7.66 -4.21
C GLY A 95 -3.73 7.17 -3.91
N THR A 96 -2.77 7.68 -4.68
CA THR A 96 -1.37 7.23 -4.62
C THR A 96 -0.44 8.37 -4.24
N PHE A 97 0.45 8.13 -3.29
CA PHE A 97 1.65 8.93 -3.13
C PHE A 97 2.73 8.46 -4.12
N THR A 98 3.36 9.38 -4.85
CA THR A 98 4.47 9.09 -5.75
C THR A 98 5.67 9.97 -5.45
N TYR A 99 6.77 9.35 -5.07
CA TYR A 99 8.07 10.01 -4.96
C TYR A 99 8.73 10.16 -6.34
N ILE A 100 9.26 11.35 -6.62
CA ILE A 100 9.93 11.72 -7.85
C ILE A 100 11.32 12.26 -7.49
N ASP A 101 12.37 11.46 -7.78
CA ASP A 101 13.77 11.85 -7.55
C ASP A 101 14.25 12.87 -8.60
N GLN A 102 13.92 12.62 -9.88
CA GLN A 102 14.33 13.47 -11.00
C GLN A 102 13.13 13.91 -11.85
N VAL A 103 13.19 15.13 -12.37
CA VAL A 103 12.11 15.77 -13.14
C VAL A 103 11.70 14.95 -14.38
N ASP A 104 12.62 14.16 -14.94
CA ASP A 104 12.33 13.28 -16.08
C ASP A 104 11.35 12.15 -15.73
N GLY A 105 11.24 11.78 -14.45
CA GLY A 105 10.30 10.78 -13.93
C GLY A 105 8.85 11.28 -13.78
N VAL A 106 8.59 12.58 -14.00
CA VAL A 106 7.28 13.20 -13.77
C VAL A 106 6.21 12.69 -14.73
N GLY A 107 6.52 12.65 -16.02
CA GLY A 107 5.55 12.17 -17.02
C GLY A 107 5.10 10.74 -16.73
N HIS A 108 6.03 9.90 -16.28
CA HIS A 108 5.74 8.54 -15.85
C HIS A 108 4.83 8.48 -14.62
N ALA A 109 5.17 9.23 -13.57
CA ALA A 109 4.40 9.29 -12.34
C ALA A 109 2.94 9.72 -12.59
N PHE A 110 2.76 10.78 -13.40
CA PHE A 110 1.44 11.26 -13.77
C PHE A 110 0.65 10.23 -14.59
N ALA A 111 1.28 9.58 -15.55
CA ALA A 111 0.61 8.57 -16.36
C ALA A 111 0.15 7.36 -15.53
N THR A 112 0.93 6.95 -14.53
CA THR A 112 0.56 5.88 -13.60
C THR A 112 -0.63 6.29 -12.72
N ALA A 113 -0.60 7.49 -12.13
CA ALA A 113 -1.69 8.00 -11.30
C ALA A 113 -3.00 8.13 -12.10
N LEU A 114 -2.94 8.73 -13.29
CA LEU A 114 -4.09 8.85 -14.18
C LEU A 114 -4.58 7.49 -14.70
N GLY A 115 -3.66 6.59 -15.02
CA GLY A 115 -3.98 5.22 -15.42
C GLY A 115 -4.77 4.48 -14.34
N GLY A 116 -4.32 4.58 -13.07
CA GLY A 116 -5.02 4.04 -11.90
C GLY A 116 -6.46 4.54 -11.82
N LEU A 117 -6.65 5.86 -11.93
CA LEU A 117 -7.97 6.49 -11.91
C LEU A 117 -8.95 5.85 -12.91
N PHE A 118 -8.54 5.63 -14.16
CA PHE A 118 -9.41 5.05 -15.19
C PHE A 118 -9.58 3.53 -15.10
N THR A 119 -8.82 2.87 -14.23
CA THR A 119 -8.83 1.41 -14.09
C THR A 119 -9.40 0.93 -12.76
N CYS A 120 -9.85 1.82 -11.88
CA CYS A 120 -10.48 1.44 -10.61
C CYS A 120 -11.75 0.63 -10.86
N ILE A 121 -11.84 -0.56 -10.25
CA ILE A 121 -12.97 -1.49 -10.39
C ILE A 121 -13.71 -1.73 -9.07
N ALA A 122 -13.02 -1.59 -7.93
CA ALA A 122 -13.60 -1.79 -6.62
C ALA A 122 -13.14 -0.70 -5.66
N LYS A 123 -14.08 -0.15 -4.88
CA LYS A 123 -13.85 0.90 -3.89
C LYS A 123 -14.19 0.42 -2.49
N GLN A 124 -13.60 1.03 -1.47
CA GLN A 124 -13.90 0.77 -0.05
C GLN A 124 -13.89 -0.74 0.29
N LEU A 125 -12.82 -1.45 -0.08
CA LEU A 125 -12.72 -2.88 0.11
C LEU A 125 -12.63 -3.22 1.62
N ARG A 126 -13.47 -4.15 2.07
CA ARG A 126 -13.46 -4.71 3.42
C ARG A 126 -13.29 -6.22 3.37
N ILE A 127 -12.15 -6.70 3.86
CA ILE A 127 -11.89 -8.14 4.00
C ILE A 127 -12.22 -8.54 5.42
N LYS A 128 -13.24 -9.37 5.59
CA LYS A 128 -13.73 -9.83 6.89
C LYS A 128 -13.23 -11.26 7.11
N LEU A 129 -12.49 -11.47 8.20
CA LEU A 129 -12.13 -12.80 8.68
C LEU A 129 -12.95 -13.12 9.93
N GLU A 130 -13.51 -14.32 9.96
CA GLU A 130 -14.33 -14.82 11.07
C GLU A 130 -13.88 -16.23 11.43
N PHE A 131 -13.17 -16.37 12.54
CA PHE A 131 -12.70 -17.63 13.08
C PHE A 131 -13.68 -18.21 14.10
N SER A 132 -13.81 -19.54 14.09
CA SER A 132 -14.64 -20.30 15.03
C SER A 132 -13.81 -20.83 16.20
N GLY A 133 -14.44 -21.33 17.26
CA GLY A 133 -13.75 -21.98 18.39
C GLY A 133 -12.67 -21.09 19.02
N ASP A 134 -11.53 -21.68 19.38
CA ASP A 134 -10.41 -20.98 20.03
C ASP A 134 -9.38 -20.40 19.04
N TYR A 135 -9.70 -20.37 17.74
CA TYR A 135 -8.82 -19.81 16.72
C TYR A 135 -8.93 -18.28 16.72
N THR A 136 -7.78 -17.59 16.82
CA THR A 136 -7.74 -16.12 16.84
C THR A 136 -6.62 -15.58 15.98
N VAL A 137 -6.82 -14.42 15.36
CA VAL A 137 -5.74 -13.68 14.71
C VAL A 137 -4.88 -13.04 15.79
N THR A 138 -3.59 -13.36 15.83
CA THR A 138 -2.64 -12.86 16.84
C THR A 138 -1.82 -11.68 16.34
N HIS A 139 -1.55 -11.63 15.05
CA HIS A 139 -0.76 -10.57 14.42
C HIS A 139 -1.22 -10.35 12.98
N ALA A 140 -1.21 -9.10 12.51
CA ALA A 140 -1.49 -8.75 11.13
C ALA A 140 -0.32 -7.97 10.53
N HIS A 141 0.33 -8.53 9.51
CA HIS A 141 1.46 -7.90 8.83
C HIS A 141 0.95 -7.00 7.70
N THR A 142 0.43 -5.84 8.07
CA THR A 142 -0.20 -4.90 7.13
C THR A 142 -0.01 -3.45 7.53
N THR A 143 0.02 -2.56 6.54
CA THR A 143 -0.10 -1.11 6.75
C THR A 143 -1.54 -0.63 6.75
N TYR A 144 -2.48 -1.47 6.29
CA TYR A 144 -3.90 -1.12 6.26
C TYR A 144 -4.49 -1.08 7.66
N SER A 145 -5.45 -0.18 7.86
CA SER A 145 -6.24 -0.15 9.09
C SER A 145 -7.16 -1.38 9.18
N TYR A 146 -7.45 -1.81 10.41
CA TYR A 146 -8.33 -2.94 10.68
C TYR A 146 -9.05 -2.81 12.01
N GLU A 147 -10.20 -3.46 12.12
CA GLU A 147 -11.02 -3.46 13.33
C GLU A 147 -11.35 -4.90 13.77
N PRO A 148 -11.24 -5.24 15.07
CA PRO A 148 -10.75 -4.39 16.16
C PRO A 148 -9.23 -4.17 16.05
N HIS A 149 -8.76 -2.99 16.50
CA HIS A 149 -7.34 -2.67 16.51
C HIS A 149 -6.52 -3.53 17.48
N LYS A 150 -7.20 -4.08 18.51
CA LYS A 150 -6.59 -4.93 19.52
C LYS A 150 -6.68 -6.40 19.11
N LEU A 151 -5.54 -7.06 19.10
CA LEU A 151 -5.40 -8.51 18.94
C LEU A 151 -5.02 -9.14 20.30
N PRO A 152 -5.31 -10.44 20.54
CA PRO A 152 -5.94 -11.39 19.62
C PRO A 152 -7.44 -11.15 19.40
N SER A 153 -7.99 -11.58 18.26
CA SER A 153 -9.42 -11.50 17.95
C SER A 153 -9.91 -12.66 17.08
N HIS A 154 -11.16 -13.10 17.28
CA HIS A 154 -11.83 -14.09 16.42
C HIS A 154 -12.37 -13.47 15.13
N HIS A 155 -12.74 -12.19 15.17
CA HIS A 155 -13.19 -11.45 13.99
C HIS A 155 -12.24 -10.28 13.71
N ILE A 156 -11.92 -10.06 12.43
CA ILE A 156 -11.14 -8.90 12.01
C ILE A 156 -11.62 -8.43 10.64
N THR A 157 -11.79 -7.11 10.50
CA THR A 157 -12.14 -6.47 9.23
C THR A 157 -10.99 -5.57 8.81
N PHE A 158 -10.28 -5.95 7.75
CA PHE A 158 -9.28 -5.10 7.10
C PHE A 158 -9.96 -4.10 6.18
N LYS A 159 -9.62 -2.83 6.31
CA LYS A 159 -10.09 -1.74 5.45
C LYS A 159 -9.00 -1.42 4.43
N MET A 160 -9.20 -1.87 3.21
CA MET A 160 -8.25 -1.69 2.11
C MET A 160 -8.64 -0.51 1.24
N THR A 161 -7.64 0.10 0.61
CA THR A 161 -7.83 1.11 -0.44
C THR A 161 -8.45 0.49 -1.68
N ASP A 162 -8.93 1.34 -2.59
CA ASP A 162 -9.47 0.95 -3.90
C ASP A 162 -8.57 -0.03 -4.68
N LEU A 163 -9.18 -0.83 -5.55
CA LEU A 163 -8.49 -1.83 -6.37
C LEU A 163 -8.68 -1.53 -7.85
N ASN A 164 -7.57 -1.49 -8.60
CA ASN A 164 -7.59 -1.33 -10.04
C ASN A 164 -7.71 -2.69 -10.77
N ALA A 165 -8.12 -2.63 -12.03
CA ALA A 165 -8.08 -3.77 -12.94
C ALA A 165 -6.66 -4.33 -13.03
N ASP A 166 -6.55 -5.66 -13.01
CA ASP A 166 -5.30 -6.42 -13.00
C ASP A 166 -4.37 -6.16 -11.79
N GLU A 167 -4.90 -5.54 -10.72
CA GLU A 167 -4.21 -5.35 -9.46
C GLU A 167 -4.44 -6.58 -8.55
N THR A 168 -3.39 -7.03 -7.87
CA THR A 168 -3.49 -8.08 -6.83
C THR A 168 -2.95 -7.53 -5.52
N ARG A 169 -3.64 -7.84 -4.42
CA ARG A 169 -3.27 -7.43 -3.07
C ARG A 169 -3.25 -8.63 -2.15
N ASN A 170 -2.25 -8.70 -1.28
CA ASN A 170 -2.00 -9.82 -0.42
C ASN A 170 -1.98 -9.37 1.04
N LEU A 171 -2.77 -10.03 1.88
CA LEU A 171 -2.74 -9.83 3.33
C LEU A 171 -2.08 -11.02 4.00
N VAL A 172 -1.12 -10.72 4.88
CA VAL A 172 -0.43 -11.73 5.69
C VAL A 172 -0.79 -11.51 7.14
N PHE A 173 -1.23 -12.55 7.82
CA PHE A 173 -1.59 -12.53 9.23
C PHE A 173 -1.21 -13.86 9.89
N GLN A 174 -1.17 -13.86 11.21
CA GLN A 174 -0.87 -15.02 12.03
C GLN A 174 -2.12 -15.44 12.79
N VAL A 175 -2.36 -16.74 12.87
CA VAL A 175 -3.50 -17.33 13.57
C VAL A 175 -2.97 -18.20 14.71
N HIS A 176 -3.50 -18.02 15.90
CA HIS A 176 -3.34 -18.96 17.01
C HIS A 176 -4.12 -20.24 16.71
N VAL A 177 -3.42 -21.35 16.75
CA VAL A 177 -3.95 -22.68 16.49
C VAL A 177 -3.93 -23.45 17.81
N PRO A 178 -5.09 -23.70 18.46
CA PRO A 178 -5.16 -24.41 19.74
C PRO A 178 -4.64 -25.85 19.61
N LYS A 179 -4.14 -26.40 20.72
CA LYS A 179 -3.72 -27.80 20.80
C LYS A 179 -4.97 -28.69 20.83
N LEU A 180 -4.93 -29.84 20.14
CA LEU A 180 -5.99 -30.84 20.23
C LEU A 180 -6.01 -31.48 21.62
N ASN A 181 -7.19 -31.84 22.10
CA ASN A 181 -7.34 -32.66 23.30
C ASN A 181 -6.97 -34.11 22.97
N ALA A 182 -6.49 -34.87 23.96
CA ALA A 182 -6.03 -36.26 23.78
C ALA A 182 -7.12 -37.21 23.22
N SER A 183 -8.40 -36.85 23.33
CA SER A 183 -9.54 -37.59 22.75
C SER A 183 -9.66 -37.44 21.24
N ASP A 184 -9.12 -36.37 20.66
CA ASP A 184 -9.30 -35.98 19.25
C ASP A 184 -8.10 -36.39 18.38
N GLU A 185 -7.02 -36.91 18.98
CA GLU A 185 -5.78 -37.30 18.27
C GLU A 185 -5.95 -38.47 17.29
N ASN A 186 -7.00 -39.29 17.47
CA ASN A 186 -7.25 -40.48 16.65
C ASN A 186 -8.12 -40.24 15.41
N ASN A 187 -8.67 -39.03 15.23
CA ASN A 187 -9.38 -38.65 14.02
C ASN A 187 -8.63 -37.50 13.33
N PRO A 188 -8.09 -37.68 12.12
CA PRO A 188 -7.60 -36.55 11.34
C PRO A 188 -8.81 -35.70 10.96
N ILE A 189 -8.99 -34.56 11.62
CA ILE A 189 -10.09 -33.65 11.32
C ILE A 189 -9.57 -32.59 10.34
N ASP A 190 -10.17 -32.55 9.15
CA ASP A 190 -10.11 -31.39 8.27
C ASP A 190 -11.20 -30.42 8.73
N ASP A 191 -10.85 -29.55 9.68
CA ASP A 191 -11.81 -28.60 10.24
C ASP A 191 -11.84 -27.30 9.45
N THR A 192 -13.05 -26.81 9.19
CA THR A 192 -13.26 -25.41 8.86
C THR A 192 -13.05 -24.58 10.12
N ILE A 193 -11.93 -23.85 10.19
CA ILE A 193 -11.56 -23.06 11.37
C ILE A 193 -12.12 -21.64 11.33
N GLY A 194 -12.69 -21.24 10.20
CA GLY A 194 -13.21 -19.90 9.98
C GLY A 194 -13.51 -19.64 8.51
N HIS A 195 -13.88 -18.40 8.19
CA HIS A 195 -14.16 -17.96 6.84
C HIS A 195 -13.55 -16.60 6.54
N VAL A 196 -13.33 -16.32 5.26
CA VAL A 196 -13.02 -15.00 4.72
C VAL A 196 -14.10 -14.57 3.75
N SER A 197 -14.55 -13.32 3.84
CA SER A 197 -15.44 -12.71 2.86
C SER A 197 -14.93 -11.33 2.47
N LEU A 198 -15.33 -10.88 1.28
CA LEU A 198 -15.01 -9.57 0.74
C LEU A 198 -16.30 -8.78 0.55
N GLU A 199 -16.30 -7.53 1.01
CA GLU A 199 -17.31 -6.52 0.70
C GLU A 199 -16.62 -5.35 0.00
N TYR A 200 -17.20 -4.83 -1.08
CA TYR A 200 -16.69 -3.65 -1.78
C TYR A 200 -17.81 -2.91 -2.51
N ILE A 201 -17.53 -1.70 -3.00
CA ILE A 201 -18.41 -0.95 -3.90
C ILE A 201 -17.87 -1.11 -5.32
N ASP A 202 -18.66 -1.67 -6.22
CA ASP A 202 -18.29 -1.77 -7.64
C ASP A 202 -18.22 -0.37 -8.25
N ALA A 203 -17.07 -0.02 -8.84
CA ALA A 203 -16.81 1.34 -9.32
C ALA A 203 -17.64 1.73 -10.56
N ASN A 204 -18.17 0.75 -11.30
CA ASN A 204 -18.97 0.98 -12.51
C ASN A 204 -20.45 1.17 -12.19
N THR A 205 -20.96 0.42 -11.21
CA THR A 205 -22.39 0.38 -10.86
C THR A 205 -22.73 1.12 -9.57
N ASN A 206 -21.72 1.45 -8.76
CA ASN A 206 -21.85 1.97 -7.39
C ASN A 206 -22.67 1.07 -6.45
N GLN A 207 -22.80 -0.22 -6.78
CA GLN A 207 -23.48 -1.18 -5.92
C GLN A 207 -22.51 -1.81 -4.92
N THR A 208 -22.97 -2.04 -3.70
CA THR A 208 -22.21 -2.84 -2.73
C THR A 208 -22.31 -4.32 -3.11
N ILE A 209 -21.16 -4.92 -3.38
CA ILE A 209 -21.01 -6.35 -3.63
C ILE A 209 -20.47 -7.02 -2.37
N ARG A 210 -21.04 -8.18 -2.03
CA ARG A 210 -20.58 -9.06 -0.97
C ARG A 210 -20.35 -10.44 -1.55
N THR A 211 -19.16 -10.99 -1.34
CA THR A 211 -18.83 -12.34 -1.81
C THR A 211 -19.36 -13.38 -0.84
N GLU A 212 -19.63 -14.58 -1.34
CA GLU A 212 -19.83 -15.74 -0.48
C GLU A 212 -18.58 -15.99 0.39
N PRO A 213 -18.74 -16.34 1.67
CA PRO A 213 -17.61 -16.67 2.53
C PRO A 213 -16.85 -17.90 2.04
N VAL A 214 -15.53 -17.82 2.02
CA VAL A 214 -14.62 -18.93 1.68
C VAL A 214 -14.03 -19.51 2.97
N PRO A 215 -14.08 -20.83 3.19
CA PRO A 215 -13.60 -21.44 4.43
C PRO A 215 -12.07 -21.49 4.51
N PHE A 216 -11.54 -21.30 5.72
CA PHE A 216 -10.19 -21.69 6.08
C PHE A 216 -10.19 -23.15 6.55
N LEU A 217 -9.39 -23.99 5.87
CA LEU A 217 -9.28 -25.40 6.18
C LEU A 217 -7.97 -25.68 6.92
N LEU A 218 -8.04 -26.46 8.00
CA LEU A 218 -6.87 -26.90 8.75
C LEU A 218 -6.84 -28.42 8.84
N ALA A 219 -5.82 -29.02 8.22
CA ALA A 219 -5.53 -30.44 8.34
C ALA A 219 -4.65 -30.72 9.56
N ARG A 220 -5.05 -31.67 10.40
CA ARG A 220 -4.27 -32.14 11.58
C ARG A 220 -4.05 -33.65 11.55
N PRO A 221 -3.21 -34.16 10.64
CA PRO A 221 -2.95 -35.59 10.55
C PRO A 221 -2.14 -36.10 11.76
N SER A 222 -2.49 -37.27 12.26
CA SER A 222 -1.76 -37.94 13.36
C SER A 222 -0.36 -38.44 12.92
N GLN A 223 -0.17 -38.68 11.62
CA GLN A 223 1.11 -39.05 11.02
C GLN A 223 1.30 -38.29 9.71
N ILE A 224 2.52 -37.80 9.47
CA ILE A 224 2.89 -37.11 8.23
C ILE A 224 4.01 -37.89 7.55
N ALA A 225 3.78 -38.27 6.29
CA ALA A 225 4.83 -38.89 5.50
C ALA A 225 6.02 -37.92 5.32
N PRO A 226 7.29 -38.38 5.38
CA PRO A 226 8.46 -37.49 5.30
C PRO A 226 8.53 -36.59 4.05
N GLN A 227 7.86 -36.98 2.96
CA GLN A 227 7.82 -36.25 1.69
C GLN A 227 6.51 -35.48 1.46
N SER A 228 5.64 -35.39 2.47
CA SER A 228 4.34 -34.72 2.36
C SER A 228 4.51 -33.24 1.99
N SER A 229 3.60 -32.74 1.13
CA SER A 229 3.51 -31.32 0.80
C SER A 229 3.20 -30.46 2.03
N LEU A 230 2.57 -31.02 3.06
CA LEU A 230 2.28 -30.34 4.34
C LEU A 230 3.55 -29.93 5.11
N LEU A 231 4.69 -30.58 4.85
CA LEU A 231 5.98 -30.24 5.46
C LEU A 231 6.73 -29.15 4.69
N LYS A 232 6.27 -28.83 3.48
CA LYS A 232 6.90 -27.81 2.63
C LYS A 232 6.31 -26.45 2.98
N VAL A 233 7.18 -25.45 3.08
CA VAL A 233 6.75 -24.06 3.19
C VAL A 233 5.98 -23.69 1.91
N ASN A 234 4.82 -23.07 2.07
CA ASN A 234 4.07 -22.52 0.95
C ASN A 234 4.89 -21.38 0.32
N TYR A 235 5.33 -21.58 -0.92
CA TYR A 235 6.22 -20.67 -1.63
C TYR A 235 5.63 -19.26 -1.81
N GLU A 236 4.36 -19.16 -2.22
CA GLU A 236 3.68 -17.88 -2.40
C GLU A 236 3.48 -17.14 -1.06
N LEU A 237 3.17 -17.88 0.00
CA LEU A 237 3.09 -17.31 1.35
C LEU A 237 4.44 -16.80 1.84
N ASP A 238 5.53 -17.51 1.53
CA ASP A 238 6.89 -17.10 1.90
C ASP A 238 7.28 -15.78 1.22
N ILE A 239 6.95 -15.62 -0.08
CA ILE A 239 7.13 -14.37 -0.82
C ILE A 239 6.41 -13.21 -0.10
N GLN A 240 5.13 -13.40 0.20
CA GLN A 240 4.32 -12.34 0.80
C GLN A 240 4.70 -12.06 2.25
N ARG A 241 5.14 -13.08 3.01
CA ARG A 241 5.69 -12.92 4.35
C ARG A 241 6.97 -12.07 4.31
N ASN A 242 7.91 -12.40 3.42
CA ASN A 242 9.13 -11.62 3.23
C ASN A 242 8.82 -10.16 2.90
N ARG A 243 7.86 -9.89 2.00
CA ARG A 243 7.41 -8.53 1.69
C ARG A 243 6.83 -7.83 2.91
N ALA A 244 5.86 -8.44 3.58
CA ALA A 244 5.11 -7.81 4.66
C ALA A 244 5.98 -7.53 5.89
N GLU A 245 6.84 -8.48 6.28
CA GLU A 245 7.81 -8.28 7.35
C GLU A 245 8.86 -7.23 7.00
N THR A 246 9.31 -7.17 5.74
CA THR A 246 10.22 -6.10 5.27
C THR A 246 9.58 -4.74 5.49
N SER A 247 8.32 -4.56 5.07
CA SER A 247 7.59 -3.32 5.31
C SER A 247 7.54 -2.95 6.81
N GLU A 248 7.28 -3.91 7.70
CA GLU A 248 7.26 -3.66 9.15
C GLU A 248 8.64 -3.32 9.74
N VAL A 249 9.69 -4.00 9.29
CA VAL A 249 11.06 -3.73 9.71
C VAL A 249 11.47 -2.34 9.29
N LEU A 250 11.21 -1.96 8.04
CA LEU A 250 11.55 -0.64 7.52
C LEU A 250 10.76 0.48 8.21
N LYS A 251 9.46 0.26 8.46
CA LYS A 251 8.64 1.20 9.24
C LYS A 251 9.26 1.50 10.61
N ARG A 252 9.81 0.48 11.28
CA ARG A 252 10.50 0.66 12.57
C ARG A 252 11.89 1.28 12.41
N ALA A 253 12.65 0.88 11.39
CA ALA A 253 14.00 1.39 11.14
C ALA A 253 14.01 2.89 10.79
N VAL A 254 12.98 3.41 10.11
CA VAL A 254 12.87 4.83 9.75
C VAL A 254 12.74 5.73 10.99
N VAL A 255 12.00 5.28 12.00
CA VAL A 255 11.75 6.04 13.23
C VAL A 255 12.79 5.80 14.32
N GLU A 256 13.73 4.87 14.08
CA GLU A 256 14.82 4.59 14.99
C GLU A 256 15.81 5.77 15.01
N THR A 257 16.19 6.21 16.21
CA THR A 257 17.05 7.37 16.41
C THR A 257 18.53 7.00 16.23
N ASP A 258 18.88 5.76 16.56
CA ASP A 258 20.21 5.20 16.34
C ASP A 258 20.35 4.66 14.92
N TYR A 259 21.13 5.37 14.10
CA TYR A 259 21.35 5.00 12.71
C TYR A 259 22.02 3.62 12.54
N GLU A 260 22.94 3.24 13.43
CA GLU A 260 23.58 1.93 13.34
C GLU A 260 22.59 0.81 13.66
N ARG A 261 21.72 1.04 14.64
CA ARG A 261 20.64 0.11 14.96
C ARG A 261 19.66 -0.04 13.81
N ALA A 262 19.26 1.07 13.19
CA ALA A 262 18.39 1.07 12.01
C ALA A 262 18.99 0.25 10.86
N ARG A 263 20.29 0.43 10.58
CA ARG A 263 21.02 -0.39 9.58
C ARG A 263 21.10 -1.86 9.98
N GLY A 264 21.31 -2.16 11.26
CA GLY A 264 21.31 -3.52 11.79
C GLY A 264 19.98 -4.24 11.55
N MET A 265 18.84 -3.54 11.73
CA MET A 265 17.51 -4.08 11.45
C MET A 265 17.33 -4.42 9.97
N VAL A 266 17.72 -3.50 9.07
CA VAL A 266 17.67 -3.71 7.61
C VAL A 266 18.54 -4.89 7.20
N LYS A 267 19.76 -4.98 7.73
CA LYS A 267 20.68 -6.09 7.45
C LYS A 267 20.13 -7.43 7.93
N GLY A 268 19.56 -7.47 9.14
CA GLY A 268 18.93 -8.69 9.66
C GLY A 268 17.76 -9.17 8.79
N GLN A 269 16.94 -8.24 8.27
CA GLN A 269 15.88 -8.59 7.34
C GLN A 269 16.42 -9.08 6.00
N LEU A 270 17.47 -8.47 5.46
CA LEU A 270 18.14 -8.91 4.25
C LEU A 270 18.66 -10.36 4.36
N GLU A 271 19.30 -10.71 5.48
CA GLU A 271 19.76 -12.08 5.75
C GLU A 271 18.61 -13.08 5.87
N LYS A 272 17.48 -12.66 6.46
CA LYS A 272 16.26 -13.48 6.54
C LYS A 272 15.69 -13.78 5.15
N ILE A 273 15.59 -12.79 4.27
CA ILE A 273 15.09 -13.00 2.90
C ILE A 273 16.02 -13.92 2.12
N ARG A 274 17.35 -13.71 2.20
CA ARG A 274 18.34 -14.53 1.48
C ARG A 274 18.36 -16.00 1.91
N SER A 275 17.97 -16.28 3.16
CA SER A 275 17.87 -17.65 3.68
C SER A 275 16.49 -18.29 3.50
N SER A 276 15.52 -17.54 2.97
CA SER A 276 14.15 -18.03 2.75
C SER A 276 14.05 -18.92 1.50
N VAL A 277 12.99 -19.74 1.44
CA VAL A 277 12.76 -20.62 0.27
C VAL A 277 12.46 -19.82 -1.00
N SER A 278 11.93 -18.60 -0.85
CA SER A 278 11.54 -17.72 -1.94
C SER A 278 12.57 -16.66 -2.32
N ALA A 279 13.81 -16.76 -1.82
CA ALA A 279 14.89 -15.78 -2.04
C ALA A 279 15.09 -15.42 -3.53
N GLU A 280 15.01 -16.41 -4.42
CA GLU A 280 15.20 -16.24 -5.88
C GLU A 280 13.95 -15.76 -6.63
N SER A 281 12.82 -15.55 -5.94
CA SER A 281 11.62 -15.02 -6.58
C SER A 281 11.88 -13.59 -7.08
N PRO A 282 11.24 -13.14 -8.19
CA PRO A 282 11.43 -11.80 -8.70
C PRO A 282 11.15 -10.69 -7.66
N LEU A 283 10.16 -10.89 -6.79
CA LEU A 283 9.84 -9.95 -5.71
C LEU A 283 10.88 -9.97 -4.60
N CYS A 284 11.34 -11.14 -4.14
CA CYS A 284 12.39 -11.20 -3.11
C CYS A 284 13.72 -10.65 -3.60
N GLN A 285 14.09 -10.91 -4.85
CA GLN A 285 15.28 -10.30 -5.48
C GLN A 285 15.15 -8.77 -5.56
N GLN A 286 13.93 -8.27 -5.77
CA GLN A 286 13.69 -6.84 -5.71
C GLN A 286 13.83 -6.28 -4.29
N LEU A 287 13.26 -6.95 -3.28
CA LEU A 287 13.41 -6.56 -1.88
C LEU A 287 14.88 -6.55 -1.46
N ILE A 288 15.65 -7.56 -1.88
CA ILE A 288 17.10 -7.65 -1.65
C ILE A 288 17.80 -6.41 -2.21
N ARG A 289 17.56 -6.04 -3.46
CA ARG A 289 18.14 -4.84 -4.07
C ARG A 289 17.75 -3.56 -3.33
N ASP A 290 16.49 -3.45 -2.94
CA ASP A 290 15.98 -2.27 -2.22
C ASP A 290 16.63 -2.14 -0.82
N LEU A 291 16.94 -3.25 -0.15
CA LEU A 291 17.60 -3.28 1.18
C LEU A 291 19.13 -3.16 1.11
N GLU A 292 19.76 -3.55 0.00
CA GLU A 292 21.21 -3.44 -0.23
C GLU A 292 21.65 -2.03 -0.60
N PHE A 293 20.70 -1.17 -0.98
CA PHE A 293 21.01 0.18 -1.42
C PHE A 293 21.81 0.94 -0.36
N GLN A 294 22.90 1.58 -0.79
CA GLN A 294 23.77 2.35 0.09
C GLN A 294 23.37 3.82 0.09
N TYR A 295 23.27 4.39 1.28
CA TYR A 295 22.81 5.75 1.49
C TYR A 295 23.97 6.69 1.78
N SER A 296 23.95 7.87 1.16
CA SER A 296 24.96 8.90 1.41
C SER A 296 24.75 9.62 2.75
N SER A 297 23.54 9.55 3.32
CA SER A 297 23.19 10.20 4.59
C SER A 297 22.04 9.49 5.32
N GLN A 298 21.90 9.73 6.63
CA GLN A 298 20.75 9.26 7.42
C GLN A 298 19.42 9.79 6.88
N ARG A 299 19.41 11.02 6.36
CA ARG A 299 18.22 11.63 5.76
C ARG A 299 17.77 10.90 4.50
N GLU A 300 18.70 10.61 3.60
CA GLU A 300 18.41 9.84 2.38
C GLU A 300 17.93 8.42 2.72
N PHE A 301 18.53 7.79 3.73
CA PHE A 301 18.06 6.51 4.27
C PHE A 301 16.60 6.61 4.72
N GLN A 302 16.26 7.59 5.57
CA GLN A 302 14.90 7.75 6.08
C GLN A 302 13.88 7.97 4.96
N THR A 303 14.15 8.88 4.01
CA THR A 303 13.25 9.14 2.88
C THR A 303 13.07 7.90 2.02
N THR A 304 14.15 7.23 1.64
CA THR A 304 14.08 6.07 0.74
C THR A 304 13.39 4.90 1.42
N MET A 305 13.76 4.58 2.66
CA MET A 305 13.17 3.49 3.42
C MET A 305 11.68 3.74 3.71
N THR A 306 11.30 5.00 3.96
CA THR A 306 9.89 5.38 4.07
C THR A 306 9.12 4.99 2.83
N ASN A 307 9.67 5.32 1.67
CA ASN A 307 9.01 5.07 0.40
C ASN A 307 8.95 3.58 0.07
N VAL A 308 10.04 2.84 0.30
CA VAL A 308 10.11 1.38 0.07
C VAL A 308 9.10 0.65 0.95
N PHE A 309 9.00 0.98 2.24
CA PHE A 309 8.03 0.32 3.10
C PHE A 309 6.59 0.66 2.73
N MET A 310 6.29 1.91 2.37
CA MET A 310 4.96 2.31 1.91
C MET A 310 4.56 1.54 0.64
N GLN A 311 5.51 1.42 -0.31
CA GLN A 311 5.31 0.70 -1.55
C GLN A 311 4.97 -0.77 -1.32
N HIS A 312 5.80 -1.45 -0.52
CA HIS A 312 5.60 -2.87 -0.24
C HIS A 312 4.44 -3.12 0.70
N GLY A 313 4.16 -2.24 1.65
CA GLY A 313 3.04 -2.37 2.59
C GLY A 313 1.68 -2.24 1.92
N GLN A 314 1.52 -1.26 1.03
CA GLN A 314 0.29 -1.05 0.27
C GLN A 314 0.27 -1.78 -1.09
N GLU A 315 1.36 -2.47 -1.45
CA GLU A 315 1.57 -3.13 -2.75
C GLU A 315 1.29 -2.22 -3.96
N ARG A 316 1.50 -0.92 -3.80
CA ARG A 316 1.25 0.09 -4.83
C ARG A 316 2.56 0.73 -5.23
N ALA A 317 2.73 1.01 -6.51
CA ALA A 317 3.88 1.75 -7.00
C ALA A 317 3.80 3.20 -6.46
N THR A 318 4.68 3.53 -5.52
CA THR A 318 4.77 4.86 -4.91
C THR A 318 6.07 5.58 -5.27
N TYR A 319 6.85 5.03 -6.20
CA TYR A 319 8.22 5.48 -6.48
C TYR A 319 8.42 5.61 -7.99
N SER A 320 8.97 6.73 -8.47
CA SER A 320 9.35 6.92 -9.88
C SER A 320 10.79 7.44 -9.91
N THR A 321 11.76 6.52 -9.95
CA THR A 321 13.19 6.87 -10.04
C THR A 321 13.95 5.97 -10.98
N ALA A 322 15.14 6.40 -11.40
CA ALA A 322 16.11 5.55 -12.09
C ALA A 322 16.94 4.67 -11.13
N LYS A 323 16.86 4.90 -9.81
CA LYS A 323 17.79 4.35 -8.80
C LYS A 323 17.26 3.10 -8.10
N THR A 324 15.95 2.96 -7.92
CA THR A 324 15.35 1.71 -7.41
C THR A 324 14.44 1.10 -8.46
N SER A 325 14.47 -0.23 -8.55
CA SER A 325 13.80 -1.00 -9.63
C SER A 325 12.36 -1.40 -9.30
N SER A 326 11.89 -1.11 -8.08
CA SER A 326 10.67 -1.69 -7.53
C SER A 326 9.38 -1.01 -8.00
N THR A 327 9.49 0.14 -8.67
CA THR A 327 8.39 0.81 -9.38
C THR A 327 7.62 -0.14 -10.28
N ASN A 328 8.27 -1.13 -10.91
CA ASN A 328 7.61 -2.01 -11.89
C ASN A 328 6.83 -3.18 -11.27
N CYS A 329 7.04 -3.51 -10.00
CA CYS A 329 6.46 -4.70 -9.37
C CYS A 329 4.94 -4.58 -9.17
N TYR A 330 4.45 -3.35 -9.05
CA TYR A 330 3.06 -3.06 -8.66
C TYR A 330 2.27 -2.28 -9.72
N VAL A 331 2.86 -2.06 -10.90
CA VAL A 331 2.20 -1.35 -11.99
C VAL A 331 1.34 -2.32 -12.79
N THR A 332 0.04 -2.03 -12.87
CA THR A 332 -0.94 -2.87 -13.57
C THR A 332 -0.78 -2.79 -15.09
N SER A 333 -1.35 -3.78 -15.80
CA SER A 333 -1.33 -3.80 -17.26
C SER A 333 -2.04 -2.56 -17.85
N GLY A 334 -3.16 -2.16 -17.24
CA GLY A 334 -3.90 -0.95 -17.57
C GLY A 334 -3.04 0.31 -17.42
N GLN A 335 -2.33 0.45 -16.30
CA GLN A 335 -1.41 1.57 -16.08
C GLN A 335 -0.29 1.61 -17.13
N LYS A 336 0.29 0.45 -17.50
CA LYS A 336 1.29 0.37 -18.59
C LYS A 336 0.73 0.82 -19.94
N ARG A 337 -0.52 0.47 -20.26
CA ARG A 337 -1.18 0.88 -21.50
C ARG A 337 -1.48 2.38 -21.55
N TYR A 338 -1.86 2.98 -20.42
CA TYR A 338 -2.04 4.43 -20.33
C TYR A 338 -0.70 5.17 -20.41
N ARG A 339 0.35 4.61 -19.80
CA ARG A 339 1.72 5.12 -19.91
C ARG A 339 2.18 5.25 -21.36
N SER A 340 1.99 4.21 -22.19
CA SER A 340 2.41 4.27 -23.59
C SER A 340 1.70 5.35 -24.40
N LYS A 341 0.44 5.66 -24.08
CA LYS A 341 -0.34 6.73 -24.73
C LYS A 341 0.01 8.14 -24.25
N PHE A 342 0.51 8.28 -23.02
CA PHE A 342 0.81 9.59 -22.42
C PHE A 342 2.25 10.04 -22.73
N CYS A 343 3.15 9.09 -22.95
CA CYS A 343 4.56 9.34 -23.29
C CYS A 343 4.82 9.39 -24.81
N SER A 344 3.87 8.97 -25.64
CA SER A 344 3.84 9.20 -27.10
C SER A 344 3.30 10.59 -27.42
#